data_AF-A0A954YLL4-F1
#
_entry.id   AF-A0A954YLL4-F1
#
_cell.length_a   1.000
_cell.length_b   1.000
_cell.length_c   1.000
_cell.angle_alpha   90.00
_cell.angle_beta   90.00
_cell.angle_gamma   90.00
#
_symmetry.space_group_name_H-M   'P 1'
#
loop_
_entity.id
_entity.type
_entity.pdbx_description
1 polymer ?
#
loop_
_entity_poly.entity_id
_entity_poly.type
_entity_poly.pdbx_seq_one_letter_code
_entity_poly.pdbx_strand_id
1 'polypeptide(L)'
;MSAAGRLKYAYLAYLSKPRELRSFYRQIRRKKPHRIVELGIRSLDDTLRMLSVAARYQTSRPIEYTAIDLFDARSEDCAPLGLKQAHQVLKSAGVKARLLPGIPSQTLPAVANTLLNTDLLIISQDGADANDPIGPAWFFVPRMLCPESTALRRIERCDAEGNITLTLDPVDSADIAKHAVPQRRRAA
;
A
#
# COMPACT_ATOMS: atom_id res chain seq x y z
N MET A 1 -23.82 -6.16 13.93
CA MET A 1 -22.66 -6.72 13.20
C MET A 1 -23.06 -8.03 12.53
N SER A 2 -22.91 -8.16 11.21
CA SER A 2 -23.32 -9.38 10.48
C SER A 2 -22.34 -10.56 10.67
N ALA A 3 -22.88 -11.77 10.85
CA ALA A 3 -22.14 -13.03 10.94
C ALA A 3 -21.33 -13.31 9.67
N ALA A 4 -21.84 -12.94 8.50
CA ALA A 4 -21.17 -13.10 7.21
C ALA A 4 -19.82 -12.34 7.17
N GLY A 5 -19.76 -11.17 7.79
CA GLY A 5 -18.53 -10.39 7.86
C GLY A 5 -17.47 -10.99 8.80
N ARG A 6 -17.88 -11.72 9.85
CA ARG A 6 -16.94 -12.45 10.72
C ARG A 6 -16.33 -13.64 9.97
N LEU A 7 -17.15 -14.35 9.20
CA LEU A 7 -16.71 -15.45 8.34
C LEU A 7 -15.73 -14.96 7.27
N LYS A 8 -16.03 -13.84 6.59
CA LYS A 8 -15.14 -13.25 5.58
C LYS A 8 -13.77 -12.87 6.15
N TYR A 9 -13.74 -12.24 7.33
CA TYR A 9 -12.46 -11.95 8.00
C TYR A 9 -11.72 -13.24 8.39
N ALA A 10 -12.41 -14.22 9.01
CA ALA A 10 -11.77 -15.47 9.41
C ALA A 10 -11.17 -16.20 8.20
N TYR A 11 -11.89 -16.21 7.07
CA TYR A 11 -11.36 -16.72 5.83
C TYR A 11 -10.10 -15.96 5.40
N LEU A 12 -10.14 -14.63 5.33
CA LEU A 12 -8.97 -13.83 4.91
C LEU A 12 -7.77 -14.00 5.85
N ALA A 13 -7.99 -13.97 7.17
CA ALA A 13 -6.92 -14.01 8.17
C ALA A 13 -6.34 -15.41 8.41
N TYR A 14 -7.04 -16.50 8.05
CA TYR A 14 -6.61 -17.86 8.38
C TYR A 14 -6.57 -18.83 7.20
N LEU A 15 -7.43 -18.66 6.19
CA LEU A 15 -7.63 -19.62 5.11
C LEU A 15 -7.31 -19.07 3.70
N SER A 16 -7.24 -17.76 3.52
CA SER A 16 -7.01 -17.18 2.19
C SER A 16 -5.63 -17.52 1.64
N LYS A 17 -5.54 -17.59 0.31
CA LYS A 17 -4.29 -17.60 -0.43
C LYS A 17 -4.10 -16.21 -1.03
N PRO A 18 -2.89 -15.62 -1.01
CA PRO A 18 -1.63 -16.14 -0.48
C PRO A 18 -1.57 -16.23 1.05
N ARG A 19 -0.84 -17.22 1.61
CA ARG A 19 -0.74 -17.47 3.06
C ARG A 19 -0.04 -16.30 3.77
N GLU A 20 0.82 -15.63 3.05
CA GLU A 20 1.68 -14.54 3.48
C GLU A 20 0.86 -13.28 3.80
N LEU A 21 -0.25 -13.05 3.08
CA LEU A 21 -1.17 -11.93 3.34
C LEU A 21 -2.02 -12.13 4.62
N ARG A 22 -2.04 -13.34 5.20
CA ARG A 22 -2.79 -13.62 6.43
C ARG A 22 -2.24 -12.86 7.64
N SER A 23 -0.91 -12.74 7.75
CA SER A 23 -0.28 -11.93 8.80
C SER A 23 -0.66 -10.46 8.64
N PHE A 24 -0.71 -9.98 7.40
CA PHE A 24 -1.12 -8.61 7.07
C PHE A 24 -2.56 -8.30 7.50
N TYR A 25 -3.54 -9.14 7.17
CA TYR A 25 -4.92 -8.91 7.62
C TYR A 25 -5.05 -8.91 9.16
N ARG A 26 -4.24 -9.72 9.86
CA ARG A 26 -4.17 -9.70 11.33
C ARG A 26 -3.54 -8.41 11.87
N GLN A 27 -2.54 -7.86 11.17
CA GLN A 27 -1.96 -6.56 11.51
C GLN A 27 -2.97 -5.41 11.32
N ILE A 28 -3.72 -5.40 10.22
CA ILE A 28 -4.80 -4.43 9.99
C ILE A 28 -5.83 -4.50 11.12
N ARG A 29 -6.23 -5.69 11.55
CA ARG A 29 -7.15 -5.84 12.70
C ARG A 29 -6.59 -5.24 13.99
N ARG A 30 -5.29 -5.41 14.25
CA ARG A 30 -4.63 -4.92 15.46
C ARG A 30 -4.48 -3.40 15.45
N LYS A 31 -4.00 -2.85 14.34
CA LYS A 31 -3.69 -1.42 14.17
C LYS A 31 -4.90 -0.56 13.80
N LYS A 32 -5.92 -1.17 13.17
CA LYS A 32 -7.16 -0.52 12.71
C LYS A 32 -6.88 0.78 11.93
N PRO A 33 -6.05 0.72 10.87
CA PRO A 33 -5.65 1.92 10.13
C PRO A 33 -6.87 2.61 9.52
N HIS A 34 -6.90 3.93 9.63
CA HIS A 34 -7.95 4.78 9.08
C HIS A 34 -7.48 5.46 7.79
N ARG A 35 -6.24 5.95 7.78
CA ARG A 35 -5.58 6.57 6.62
C ARG A 35 -4.58 5.60 6.02
N ILE A 36 -4.87 5.15 4.80
CA ILE A 36 -4.08 4.16 4.08
C ILE A 36 -3.53 4.80 2.82
N VAL A 37 -2.21 4.73 2.64
CA VAL A 37 -1.52 5.16 1.42
C VAL A 37 -0.94 3.92 0.74
N GLU A 38 -1.26 3.73 -0.52
CA GLU A 38 -0.69 2.66 -1.36
C GLU A 38 0.09 3.29 -2.53
N LEU A 39 1.37 2.94 -2.63
CA LEU A 39 2.24 3.32 -3.74
C LEU A 39 2.34 2.09 -4.63
N GLY A 40 1.85 2.19 -5.86
CA GLY A 40 1.71 1.06 -6.78
C GLY A 40 0.62 0.07 -6.34
N ILE A 41 -0.51 0.08 -7.04
CA ILE A 41 -1.59 -0.89 -6.92
C ILE A 41 -1.24 -2.13 -7.75
N ARG A 42 -0.83 -3.21 -7.13
CA ARG A 42 -0.59 -4.44 -7.91
C ARG A 42 -1.90 -5.05 -8.44
N SER A 43 -2.90 -5.17 -7.58
CA SER A 43 -4.20 -5.77 -7.90
C SER A 43 -5.31 -5.05 -7.14
N LEU A 44 -6.34 -4.61 -7.86
CA LEU A 44 -7.53 -4.01 -7.25
C LEU A 44 -8.22 -4.95 -6.28
N ASP A 45 -8.26 -6.26 -6.57
CA ASP A 45 -8.91 -7.23 -5.69
C ASP A 45 -8.21 -7.34 -4.34
N ASP A 46 -6.88 -7.31 -4.33
CA ASP A 46 -6.09 -7.32 -3.09
C ASP A 46 -6.32 -6.03 -2.30
N THR A 47 -6.29 -4.88 -2.97
CA THR A 47 -6.60 -3.58 -2.37
C THR A 47 -8.02 -3.56 -1.79
N LEU A 48 -9.02 -4.06 -2.50
CA LEU A 48 -10.40 -4.16 -2.00
C LEU A 48 -10.53 -5.09 -0.79
N ARG A 49 -9.84 -6.24 -0.80
CA ARG A 49 -9.83 -7.17 0.34
C ARG A 49 -9.25 -6.46 1.57
N MET A 50 -8.10 -5.81 1.42
CA MET A 50 -7.47 -5.00 2.47
C MET A 50 -8.42 -3.93 2.99
N LEU A 51 -8.99 -3.10 2.12
CA LEU A 51 -9.90 -2.02 2.50
C LEU A 51 -11.15 -2.55 3.20
N SER A 52 -11.68 -3.68 2.75
CA SER A 52 -12.84 -4.32 3.41
C SER A 52 -12.52 -4.82 4.82
N VAL A 53 -11.28 -5.27 5.07
CA VAL A 53 -10.81 -5.66 6.40
C VAL A 53 -10.60 -4.42 7.27
N ALA A 54 -10.02 -3.35 6.75
CA ALA A 54 -9.82 -2.10 7.48
C ALA A 54 -11.16 -1.44 7.87
N ALA A 55 -12.06 -1.28 6.90
CA ALA A 55 -13.38 -0.67 7.10
C ALA A 55 -14.22 -1.43 8.13
N ARG A 56 -14.04 -2.74 8.26
CA ARG A 56 -14.73 -3.55 9.27
C ARG A 56 -14.43 -3.13 10.71
N TYR A 57 -13.22 -2.65 10.96
CA TYR A 57 -12.78 -2.26 12.30
C TYR A 57 -12.92 -0.76 12.56
N GLN A 58 -13.36 0.00 11.54
CA GLN A 58 -13.63 1.42 11.67
C GLN A 58 -15.14 1.66 11.68
N THR A 59 -15.68 2.00 12.85
CA THR A 59 -17.13 2.20 13.05
C THR A 59 -17.57 3.65 12.96
N SER A 60 -16.65 4.61 13.12
CA SER A 60 -16.98 6.02 13.28
C SER A 60 -16.64 6.91 12.08
N ARG A 61 -15.76 6.45 11.18
CA ARG A 61 -15.28 7.24 10.02
C ARG A 61 -15.06 6.37 8.79
N PRO A 62 -15.30 6.86 7.55
CA PRO A 62 -14.96 6.11 6.35
C PRO A 62 -13.44 5.98 6.21
N ILE A 63 -12.94 4.88 5.64
CA ILE A 63 -11.51 4.74 5.35
C ILE A 63 -11.08 5.81 4.33
N GLU A 64 -10.01 6.53 4.64
CA GLU A 64 -9.35 7.44 3.71
C GLU A 64 -8.24 6.68 3.01
N TYR A 65 -8.40 6.48 1.71
CA TYR A 65 -7.45 5.72 0.91
C TYR A 65 -6.84 6.63 -0.14
N THR A 66 -5.52 6.68 -0.21
CA THR A 66 -4.81 7.37 -1.30
C THR A 66 -3.93 6.38 -2.04
N ALA A 67 -4.06 6.34 -3.36
CA ALA A 67 -3.17 5.55 -4.21
C ALA A 67 -2.38 6.45 -5.16
N ILE A 68 -1.09 6.17 -5.28
CA ILE A 68 -0.23 6.75 -6.31
C ILE A 68 0.17 5.63 -7.27
N ASP A 69 -0.18 5.78 -8.54
CA ASP A 69 0.04 4.76 -9.56
C ASP A 69 0.15 5.37 -10.97
N LEU A 70 0.73 4.64 -11.92
CA LEU A 70 0.73 5.02 -13.32
C LEU A 70 -0.66 4.94 -13.97
N PHE A 71 -1.53 4.06 -13.49
CA PHE A 71 -2.86 3.81 -14.06
C PHE A 71 -2.85 3.60 -15.59
N ASP A 72 -3.41 4.55 -16.35
CA ASP A 72 -3.50 4.53 -17.81
C ASP A 72 -2.12 4.59 -18.49
N ALA A 73 -1.06 4.97 -17.75
CA ALA A 73 0.33 5.03 -18.23
C ALA A 73 1.17 3.79 -17.85
N ARG A 74 0.55 2.70 -17.40
CA ARG A 74 1.25 1.43 -17.16
C ARG A 74 1.77 0.84 -18.47
N SER A 75 2.94 0.21 -18.42
CA SER A 75 3.46 -0.57 -19.56
C SER A 75 2.61 -1.82 -19.79
N GLU A 76 2.69 -2.37 -21.00
CA GLU A 76 2.00 -3.61 -21.39
C GLU A 76 2.46 -4.83 -20.57
N ASP A 77 3.67 -4.77 -19.99
CA ASP A 77 4.22 -5.81 -19.11
C ASP A 77 3.55 -5.84 -17.73
N CYS A 78 2.78 -4.81 -17.38
CA CYS A 78 2.06 -4.71 -16.11
C CYS A 78 0.56 -4.98 -16.31
N ALA A 79 -0.09 -5.49 -15.26
CA ALA A 79 -1.54 -5.67 -15.27
C ALA A 79 -2.24 -4.31 -15.54
N PRO A 80 -3.12 -4.22 -16.56
CA PRO A 80 -3.74 -2.96 -16.93
C PRO A 80 -4.67 -2.48 -15.83
N LEU A 81 -4.59 -1.19 -15.50
CA LEU A 81 -5.44 -0.57 -14.50
C LEU A 81 -5.79 0.87 -14.89
N GLY A 82 -6.98 1.07 -15.44
CA GLY A 82 -7.41 2.44 -15.78
C GLY A 82 -7.81 3.26 -14.55
N LEU A 83 -7.50 4.56 -14.55
CA LEU A 83 -7.82 5.46 -13.44
C LEU A 83 -9.34 5.49 -13.17
N LYS A 84 -10.12 5.56 -14.25
CA LYS A 84 -11.60 5.55 -14.18
C LYS A 84 -12.14 4.26 -13.59
N GLN A 85 -11.60 3.11 -14.01
CA GLN A 85 -12.01 1.79 -13.50
C GLN A 85 -11.69 1.66 -12.01
N ALA A 86 -10.47 2.00 -11.61
CA ALA A 86 -10.05 2.00 -10.21
C ALA A 86 -10.97 2.88 -9.35
N HIS A 87 -11.28 4.09 -9.83
CA HIS A 87 -12.16 5.01 -9.12
C HIS A 87 -13.59 4.47 -8.97
N GLN A 88 -14.17 3.92 -10.04
CA GLN A 88 -15.51 3.32 -10.00
C GLN A 88 -15.60 2.16 -9.02
N VAL A 89 -14.60 1.26 -9.07
CA VAL A 89 -14.53 0.10 -8.19
C VAL A 89 -14.41 0.52 -6.73
N LEU A 90 -13.49 1.44 -6.39
CA LEU A 90 -13.29 1.90 -5.01
C LEU A 90 -14.49 2.70 -4.48
N LYS A 91 -15.12 3.51 -5.35
CA LYS A 91 -16.36 4.23 -5.01
C LYS A 91 -17.50 3.26 -4.71
N SER A 92 -17.66 2.20 -5.51
CA SER A 92 -18.69 1.16 -5.27
C SER A 92 -18.46 0.41 -3.95
N ALA A 93 -17.22 0.35 -3.49
CA ALA A 93 -16.85 -0.25 -2.20
C ALA A 93 -17.05 0.71 -0.99
N GLY A 94 -17.55 1.93 -1.21
CA GLY A 94 -17.82 2.90 -0.15
C GLY A 94 -16.58 3.54 0.48
N VAL A 95 -15.44 3.53 -0.22
CA VAL A 95 -14.17 4.07 0.27
C VAL A 95 -13.99 5.50 -0.21
N LYS A 96 -13.51 6.40 0.68
CA LYS A 96 -13.10 7.75 0.28
C LYS A 96 -11.71 7.68 -0.36
N ALA A 97 -11.69 7.37 -1.65
CA ALA A 97 -10.48 7.16 -2.42
C ALA A 97 -9.99 8.44 -3.12
N ARG A 98 -8.69 8.74 -2.98
CA ARG A 98 -7.95 9.72 -3.78
C ARG A 98 -6.96 8.96 -4.66
N LEU A 99 -7.08 9.07 -5.97
CA LEU A 99 -6.18 8.40 -6.92
C LEU A 99 -5.32 9.45 -7.60
N LEU A 100 -4.01 9.26 -7.56
CA LEU A 100 -3.01 10.20 -8.05
C LEU A 100 -2.22 9.52 -9.18
N PRO A 101 -2.45 9.91 -10.45
CA PRO A 101 -1.69 9.37 -11.56
C PRO A 101 -0.26 9.91 -11.55
N GLY A 102 0.72 9.01 -11.62
CA GLY A 102 2.13 9.36 -11.74
C GLY A 102 3.08 8.32 -11.13
N ILE A 103 4.36 8.52 -11.40
CA ILE A 103 5.43 7.68 -10.84
C ILE A 103 5.55 7.97 -9.33
N PRO A 104 5.54 6.96 -8.45
CA PRO A 104 5.63 7.16 -7.00
C PRO A 104 6.80 8.03 -6.54
N SER A 105 8.00 7.82 -7.09
CA SER A 105 9.21 8.58 -6.74
C SER A 105 9.12 10.07 -7.07
N GLN A 106 8.31 10.46 -8.05
CA GLN A 106 8.13 11.86 -8.50
C GLN A 106 6.89 12.51 -7.89
N THR A 107 5.83 11.73 -7.70
CA THR A 107 4.53 12.23 -7.24
C THR A 107 4.50 12.38 -5.73
N LEU A 108 5.09 11.43 -4.99
CA LEU A 108 5.10 11.44 -3.53
C LEU A 108 5.67 12.75 -2.96
N PRO A 109 6.78 13.31 -3.49
CA PRO A 109 7.30 14.59 -3.01
C PRO A 109 6.31 15.75 -3.05
N ALA A 110 5.52 15.85 -4.12
CA ALA A 110 4.57 16.93 -4.32
C ALA A 110 3.35 16.82 -3.38
N VAL A 111 2.95 15.59 -3.02
CA VAL A 111 1.73 15.35 -2.26
C VAL A 111 1.96 14.98 -0.80
N ALA A 112 3.20 14.73 -0.38
CA ALA A 112 3.54 14.26 0.98
C ALA A 112 2.92 15.11 2.10
N ASN A 113 2.85 16.43 1.92
CA ASN A 113 2.24 17.35 2.90
C ASN A 113 0.72 17.18 3.04
N THR A 114 0.07 16.53 2.07
CA THR A 114 -1.36 16.19 2.14
C THR A 114 -1.62 14.79 2.70
N LEU A 115 -0.56 13.99 2.89
CA LEU A 115 -0.61 12.60 3.36
C LEU A 115 -0.14 12.48 4.82
N LEU A 116 -0.29 13.54 5.61
CA LEU A 116 0.08 13.56 7.02
C LEU A 116 -0.82 12.64 7.85
N ASN A 117 -0.22 12.01 8.86
CA ASN A 117 -0.88 11.04 9.73
C ASN A 117 -1.38 9.81 8.97
N THR A 118 -0.55 9.29 8.06
CA THR A 118 -0.80 8.01 7.40
C THR A 118 -0.59 6.89 8.40
N ASP A 119 -1.62 6.09 8.70
CA ASP A 119 -1.55 4.98 9.65
C ASP A 119 -0.91 3.73 9.03
N LEU A 120 -1.14 3.54 7.72
CA LEU A 120 -0.63 2.40 6.97
C LEU A 120 -0.11 2.87 5.61
N LEU A 121 1.19 2.70 5.40
CA LEU A 121 1.84 2.90 4.11
C LEU A 121 2.15 1.54 3.49
N ILE A 122 1.72 1.33 2.25
CA ILE A 122 2.02 0.13 1.48
C ILE A 122 2.81 0.56 0.25
N ILE A 123 3.94 -0.08 0.06
CA ILE A 123 4.81 0.15 -1.08
C ILE A 123 4.81 -1.14 -1.88
N SER A 124 4.06 -1.17 -2.97
CA SER A 124 4.11 -2.26 -3.94
C SER A 124 4.78 -1.72 -5.20
N GLN A 125 5.75 -2.45 -5.72
CA GLN A 125 6.30 -2.10 -7.02
C GLN A 125 6.67 -3.38 -7.73
N ASP A 126 6.30 -3.43 -9.01
CA ASP A 126 6.64 -4.50 -9.93
C ASP A 126 7.64 -3.91 -10.95
N GLY A 127 8.59 -4.72 -11.44
CA GLY A 127 9.54 -4.33 -12.47
C GLY A 127 10.97 -4.03 -11.99
N ALA A 128 11.78 -3.43 -12.87
CA ALA A 128 13.25 -3.29 -12.73
C ALA A 128 13.72 -2.50 -11.50
N ASP A 129 12.86 -1.67 -10.91
CA ASP A 129 13.17 -0.82 -9.75
C ASP A 129 12.75 -1.44 -8.40
N ALA A 130 12.33 -2.72 -8.38
CA ALA A 130 11.77 -3.40 -7.19
C ALA A 130 12.64 -3.33 -5.91
N ASN A 131 13.95 -3.07 -6.05
CA ASN A 131 14.86 -2.90 -4.92
C ASN A 131 14.72 -1.54 -4.22
N ASP A 132 14.41 -0.47 -4.95
CA ASP A 132 14.22 0.89 -4.40
C ASP A 132 13.03 1.61 -5.07
N PRO A 133 11.80 1.26 -4.67
CA PRO A 133 10.61 1.61 -5.42
C PRO A 133 10.21 3.09 -5.39
N ILE A 134 10.75 3.84 -4.42
CA ILE A 134 10.45 5.25 -4.25
C ILE A 134 11.69 6.14 -4.22
N GLY A 135 12.89 5.54 -4.26
CA GLY A 135 14.15 6.25 -4.47
C GLY A 135 14.31 7.46 -3.55
N PRO A 136 14.58 8.66 -4.08
CA PRO A 136 14.77 9.86 -3.26
C PRO A 136 13.51 10.27 -2.48
N ALA A 137 12.33 9.74 -2.83
CA ALA A 137 11.10 10.04 -2.13
C ALA A 137 11.02 9.39 -0.73
N TRP A 138 11.94 8.48 -0.36
CA TRP A 138 12.11 8.03 1.03
C TRP A 138 12.29 9.19 2.01
N PHE A 139 12.94 10.28 1.58
CA PHE A 139 13.07 11.53 2.35
C PHE A 139 11.71 12.14 2.77
N PHE A 140 10.64 11.80 2.06
CA PHE A 140 9.30 12.32 2.26
C PHE A 140 8.43 11.42 3.14
N VAL A 141 8.83 10.17 3.36
CA VAL A 141 8.05 9.20 4.13
C VAL A 141 7.98 9.55 5.62
N PRO A 142 9.07 9.90 6.34
CA PRO A 142 9.00 10.13 7.79
C PRO A 142 7.95 11.14 8.22
N ARG A 143 7.75 12.22 7.46
CA ARG A 143 6.80 13.28 7.81
C ARG A 143 5.34 12.92 7.54
N MET A 144 5.09 11.89 6.72
CA MET A 144 3.74 11.38 6.47
C MET A 144 3.28 10.45 7.59
N LEU A 145 4.22 9.77 8.26
CA LEU A 145 3.94 8.77 9.27
C LEU A 145 3.80 9.38 10.67
N CYS A 146 3.07 8.68 11.53
CA CYS A 146 2.96 8.89 12.96
C CYS A 146 3.69 7.77 13.72
N PRO A 147 3.91 7.89 15.04
CA PRO A 147 4.59 6.86 15.83
C PRO A 147 3.92 5.47 15.76
N GLU A 148 2.61 5.42 15.60
CA GLU A 148 1.83 4.18 15.54
C GLU A 148 1.77 3.58 14.13
N SER A 149 2.21 4.34 13.13
CA SER A 149 2.11 3.99 11.71
C SER A 149 2.87 2.74 11.38
N THR A 150 2.38 2.03 10.38
CA THR A 150 3.01 0.81 9.88
C THR A 150 3.35 1.03 8.41
N ALA A 151 4.63 0.88 8.04
CA ALA A 151 5.05 0.86 6.65
C ALA A 151 5.36 -0.59 6.25
N LEU A 152 4.80 -1.03 5.12
CA LEU A 152 4.98 -2.38 4.60
C LEU A 152 5.45 -2.30 3.15
N ARG A 153 6.44 -3.12 2.80
CA ARG A 153 6.88 -3.31 1.42
C ARG A 153 6.36 -4.65 0.91
N ARG A 154 5.70 -4.65 -0.24
CA ARG A 154 5.31 -5.87 -0.94
C ARG A 154 6.49 -6.35 -1.78
N ILE A 155 6.89 -7.60 -1.59
CA ILE A 155 8.01 -8.22 -2.30
C ILE A 155 7.52 -9.51 -2.95
N GLU A 156 7.81 -9.67 -4.23
CA GLU A 156 7.69 -10.93 -4.92
C GLU A 156 9.02 -11.70 -4.78
N ARG A 157 8.96 -12.89 -4.20
CA ARG A 157 10.11 -13.78 -4.02
C ARG A 157 9.88 -15.04 -4.84
N CYS A 158 10.77 -15.32 -5.79
CA CYS A 158 10.84 -16.62 -6.44
C CYS A 158 11.59 -17.59 -5.54
N ASP A 159 11.01 -18.76 -5.26
CA ASP A 159 11.75 -19.86 -4.65
C ASP A 159 12.67 -20.56 -5.69
N ALA A 160 13.49 -21.49 -5.21
CA ALA A 160 14.40 -22.26 -6.07
C ALA A 160 13.67 -23.18 -7.07
N GLU A 161 12.37 -23.38 -6.89
CA GLU A 161 11.50 -24.23 -7.71
C GLU A 161 10.72 -23.39 -8.75
N GLY A 162 10.90 -22.06 -8.75
CA GLY A 162 10.26 -21.13 -9.67
C GLY A 162 8.86 -20.66 -9.25
N ASN A 163 8.39 -20.99 -8.05
CA ASN A 163 7.13 -20.45 -7.54
C ASN A 163 7.32 -19.03 -7.01
N ILE A 164 6.41 -18.15 -7.41
CA ILE A 164 6.37 -16.76 -6.95
C ILE A 164 5.53 -16.68 -5.67
N THR A 165 6.15 -16.23 -4.59
CA THR A 165 5.50 -15.96 -3.31
C THR A 165 5.49 -14.46 -3.01
N LEU A 166 4.36 -13.97 -2.52
CA LEU A 166 4.15 -12.54 -2.23
C LEU A 166 4.28 -12.30 -0.74
N THR A 167 5.34 -11.64 -0.29
CA THR A 167 5.50 -11.27 1.12
C THR A 167 5.24 -9.78 1.34
N LEU A 168 4.77 -9.45 2.55
CA LEU A 168 4.68 -8.08 3.04
C LEU A 168 5.66 -7.94 4.20
N ASP A 169 6.76 -7.26 3.93
CA ASP A 169 7.85 -7.10 4.87
C ASP A 169 7.71 -5.74 5.56
N PRO A 170 7.81 -5.66 6.90
CA PRO A 170 7.79 -4.40 7.60
C PRO A 170 9.01 -3.57 7.22
N VAL A 171 8.78 -2.29 6.92
CA VAL A 171 9.86 -1.32 6.73
C VAL A 171 10.10 -0.67 8.08
N ASP A 172 11.26 -0.96 8.69
CA ASP A 172 11.59 -0.40 9.99
C ASP A 172 11.79 1.12 9.87
N SER A 173 11.34 1.85 10.88
CA SER A 173 11.63 3.26 11.08
C SER A 173 13.13 3.59 10.95
N ALA A 174 14.01 2.68 11.39
CA ALA A 174 15.46 2.83 11.23
C ALA A 174 15.89 2.78 9.77
N ASP A 175 15.28 1.93 8.95
CA ASP A 175 15.57 1.85 7.51
C ASP A 175 14.99 3.06 6.78
N ILE A 176 13.79 3.50 7.13
CA ILE A 176 13.23 4.77 6.61
C ILE A 176 14.17 5.93 6.94
N ALA A 177 14.70 6.00 8.16
CA ALA A 177 15.62 7.05 8.58
C ALA A 177 16.96 7.03 7.81
N LYS A 178 17.50 5.84 7.50
CA LYS A 178 18.71 5.70 6.67
C LYS A 178 18.49 6.26 5.26
N HIS A 179 17.34 5.97 4.66
CA HIS A 179 16.98 6.45 3.32
C HIS A 179 16.47 7.90 3.31
N ALA A 180 16.12 8.46 4.47
CA ALA A 180 15.69 9.85 4.63
C ALA A 180 16.83 10.85 4.84
N VAL A 181 18.09 10.44 4.69
CA VAL A 181 19.21 11.38 4.68
C VAL A 181 19.27 12.05 3.31
N PRO A 182 19.29 13.39 3.21
CA PRO A 182 19.44 14.06 1.93
C PRO A 182 20.78 13.64 1.33
N GLN A 183 20.75 12.98 0.17
CA GLN A 183 21.97 12.78 -0.62
C GLN A 183 22.49 14.18 -0.97
N ARG A 184 23.54 14.61 -0.27
CA ARG A 184 24.26 15.84 -0.59
C ARG A 184 24.65 15.74 -2.06
N ARG A 185 24.04 16.57 -2.91
CA ARG A 185 24.58 16.85 -4.25
C ARG A 185 26.03 17.27 -4.03
N ARG A 186 26.98 16.42 -4.40
CA ARG A 186 28.35 16.88 -4.64
C ARG A 186 28.25 17.86 -5.79
N ALA A 187 28.38 19.14 -5.48
CA ALA A 187 28.63 20.16 -6.50
C ALA A 187 29.91 19.74 -7.23
N ALA A 188 29.80 19.59 -8.54
CA ALA A 188 30.93 19.48 -9.45
C ALA A 188 31.48 20.88 -9.72
#